data_AF-A0A8D8Z8I9-F1
#
_entry.id   AF-A0A8D8Z8I9-F1
#
_cell.length_a   1.000
_cell.length_b   1.000
_cell.length_c   1.000
_cell.angle_alpha   90.00
_cell.angle_beta   90.00
_cell.angle_gamma   90.00
#
_symmetry.space_group_name_H-M   'P 1'
#
loop_
_entity.id
_entity.type
_entity.pdbx_description
1 polymer ?
#
loop_
_entity_poly.entity_id
_entity_poly.type
_entity_poly.pdbx_seq_one_letter_code
_entity_poly.pdbx_strand_id
1 'polypeptide(L)'
;MGGILIAIKNKFQAKLINISKNNLETLFITLKFKYQKIILSCVYIPPASPLNIIQDYCQVLEEVIRDNAHSQVLLVGDFNLPRLMTSLPPDNQTEYLIHTLALCNLYQYNTTLTLIGSTLDLIIGYHLSR
;
A
#
# COMPACT_ATOMS: atom_id res chain seq x y z
N MET A 1 -1.27 -5.66 21.46
CA MET A 1 -0.24 -4.85 20.77
C MET A 1 0.02 -5.51 19.44
N GLY A 2 -0.67 -5.04 18.39
CA GLY A 2 -0.34 -5.36 17.01
C GLY A 2 0.73 -4.38 16.53
N GLY A 3 1.56 -4.80 15.59
CA GLY A 3 2.58 -3.95 15.01
C GLY A 3 3.04 -4.53 13.68
N ILE A 4 3.38 -3.65 12.75
CA ILE A 4 3.85 -4.04 11.42
C ILE A 4 5.34 -4.30 11.46
N LEU A 5 5.77 -5.33 10.75
CA LEU A 5 7.17 -5.70 10.61
C LEU A 5 7.50 -5.94 9.13
N ILE A 6 8.63 -5.39 8.69
CA ILE A 6 9.26 -5.78 7.44
C ILE A 6 10.59 -6.47 7.76
N ALA A 7 10.67 -7.78 7.48
CA ALA A 7 11.89 -8.55 7.66
C ALA A 7 12.72 -8.56 6.36
N ILE A 8 14.01 -8.20 6.47
CA ILE A 8 14.88 -8.01 5.31
C ILE A 8 16.10 -8.91 5.45
N LYS A 9 16.39 -9.71 4.41
CA LYS A 9 17.62 -10.52 4.37
C LYS A 9 18.83 -9.59 4.23
N ASN A 10 19.90 -9.86 4.98
CA ASN A 10 21.13 -9.03 5.06
C ASN A 10 21.79 -8.70 3.71
N LYS A 11 21.52 -9.48 2.65
CA LYS A 11 22.02 -9.20 1.30
C LYS A 11 21.36 -8.00 0.62
N PHE A 12 20.23 -7.52 1.13
CA PHE A 12 19.51 -6.38 0.57
C PHE A 12 19.81 -5.12 1.37
N GLN A 13 20.15 -4.03 0.68
CA GLN A 13 20.27 -2.73 1.30
C GLN A 13 18.87 -2.11 1.44
N ALA A 14 18.51 -1.75 2.67
CA ALA A 14 17.24 -1.12 2.98
C ALA A 14 17.43 0.16 3.80
N LYS A 15 16.51 1.12 3.65
CA LYS A 15 16.43 2.30 4.50
C LYS A 15 14.98 2.62 4.82
N LEU A 16 14.69 2.91 6.08
CA LEU A 16 13.38 3.41 6.51
C LEU A 16 13.12 4.80 5.91
N ILE A 17 11.90 5.04 5.47
CA ILE A 17 11.40 6.35 5.07
C ILE A 17 10.57 6.88 6.23
N ASN A 18 10.95 8.04 6.76
CA ASN A 18 10.14 8.71 7.78
C ASN A 18 8.91 9.32 7.11
N ILE A 19 7.74 9.05 7.67
CA ILE A 19 6.45 9.55 7.18
C ILE A 19 5.96 10.70 8.04
N SER A 20 5.10 11.56 7.46
CA SER A 20 4.55 12.75 8.11
C SER A 20 3.47 12.44 9.16
N LYS A 21 2.95 11.21 9.21
CA LYS A 21 1.80 10.79 10.03
C LYS A 21 2.17 9.61 10.94
N ASN A 22 2.10 9.82 12.26
CA ASN A 22 2.47 8.81 13.27
C ASN A 22 1.30 7.95 13.77
N ASN A 23 0.06 8.29 13.37
CA ASN A 23 -1.17 7.57 13.74
C ASN A 23 -1.46 6.38 12.82
N LEU A 24 -0.66 6.16 11.78
CA LEU A 24 -0.83 5.08 10.83
C LEU A 24 -0.03 3.87 11.26
N GLU A 25 -0.67 2.70 11.25
CA GLU A 25 0.06 1.43 11.25
C GLU A 25 0.56 1.20 9.82
N THR A 26 1.74 1.75 9.51
CA THR A 26 2.42 1.53 8.23
C THR A 26 3.94 1.69 8.35
N LEU A 27 4.68 0.99 7.50
CA LEU A 27 6.12 1.16 7.32
C LEU A 27 6.43 1.35 5.85
N PHE A 28 7.18 2.41 5.54
CA PHE A 28 7.75 2.62 4.21
C PHE A 28 9.26 2.44 4.27
N ILE A 29 9.80 1.64 3.36
CA ILE A 29 11.24 1.49 3.18
C ILE A 29 11.62 1.68 1.72
N THR A 30 12.86 2.12 1.49
CA THR A 30 13.52 1.94 0.20
C THR A 30 14.34 0.66 0.24
N LEU A 31 14.25 -0.15 -0.81
CA LEU A 31 15.08 -1.31 -1.08
C LEU A 31 15.89 -1.04 -2.35
N LYS A 32 17.17 -1.43 -2.34
CA LYS A 32 17.95 -1.50 -3.59
C LYS A 32 18.02 -2.94 -4.07
N PHE A 33 17.60 -3.16 -5.31
CA PHE A 33 17.70 -4.44 -5.99
C PHE A 33 18.36 -4.24 -7.35
N LYS A 34 19.60 -4.73 -7.50
CA LYS A 34 20.44 -4.48 -8.68
C LYS A 34 20.56 -2.97 -8.96
N TYR A 35 20.08 -2.51 -10.11
CA TYR A 35 20.09 -1.11 -10.55
C TYR A 35 18.77 -0.37 -10.25
N GLN A 36 17.83 -1.01 -9.57
CA GLN A 36 16.51 -0.45 -9.29
C GLN A 36 16.36 -0.10 -7.80
N LYS A 37 15.71 1.03 -7.55
CA LYS A 37 15.23 1.43 -6.23
C LYS A 37 13.75 1.08 -6.16
N ILE A 38 13.34 0.41 -5.08
CA ILE A 38 11.97 -0.02 -4.83
C ILE A 38 11.51 0.64 -3.53
N ILE A 39 10.36 1.27 -3.54
CA ILE A 39 9.63 1.68 -2.35
C ILE A 39 8.74 0.50 -1.97
N LEU A 40 8.93 -0.03 -0.76
CA LEU A 40 8.07 -1.04 -0.17
C LEU A 40 7.28 -0.39 0.96
N SER A 41 5.96 -0.41 0.85
CA SER A 41 5.03 -0.09 1.94
C SER A 41 4.45 -1.37 2.51
N CYS A 42 4.41 -1.49 3.82
CA CYS A 42 3.58 -2.47 4.53
C CYS A 42 2.55 -1.72 5.37
N VAL A 43 1.27 -2.03 5.22
CA VAL A 43 0.18 -1.32 5.93
C VAL A 43 -0.78 -2.29 6.60
N TYR A 44 -1.33 -1.88 7.73
CA TYR A 44 -2.47 -2.50 8.37
C TYR A 44 -3.51 -1.42 8.64
N ILE A 45 -4.68 -1.56 8.04
CA ILE A 45 -5.83 -0.71 8.32
C ILE A 45 -6.84 -1.57 9.08
N PRO A 46 -7.11 -1.29 10.37
CA PRO A 46 -8.09 -2.03 11.14
C PRO A 46 -9.48 -2.04 10.48
N PRO A 47 -10.27 -3.11 10.63
CA PRO A 47 -11.65 -3.13 10.13
C PRO A 47 -12.48 -2.01 10.78
N ALA A 48 -13.39 -1.43 10.00
CA ALA A 48 -14.21 -0.28 10.41
C ALA A 48 -13.40 0.94 10.90
N SER A 49 -12.15 1.09 10.43
CA SER A 49 -11.38 2.33 10.62
C SER A 49 -12.15 3.53 10.05
N PRO A 50 -12.01 4.72 10.64
CA PRO A 50 -12.62 5.92 10.10
C PRO A 50 -11.96 6.35 8.76
N LEU A 51 -12.70 7.07 7.93
CA LEU A 51 -12.28 7.50 6.59
C LEU A 51 -10.93 8.24 6.57
N ASN A 52 -10.62 9.01 7.62
CA ASN A 52 -9.37 9.77 7.69
C ASN A 52 -8.12 8.87 7.70
N ILE A 53 -8.22 7.60 8.15
CA ILE A 53 -7.06 6.68 8.16
C ILE A 53 -6.61 6.34 6.74
N ILE A 54 -7.54 6.00 5.84
CA ILE A 54 -7.20 5.70 4.45
C ILE A 54 -6.77 6.96 3.71
N GLN A 55 -7.36 8.12 4.03
CA GLN A 55 -6.98 9.40 3.45
C GLN A 55 -5.55 9.80 3.85
N ASP A 56 -5.23 9.72 5.13
CA ASP A 56 -3.87 9.98 5.64
C ASP A 56 -2.86 9.02 5.01
N TYR A 57 -3.19 7.72 4.87
CA TYR A 57 -2.33 6.75 4.21
C TYR A 57 -2.06 7.12 2.74
N CYS A 58 -3.12 7.45 1.99
CA CYS A 58 -3.02 7.85 0.59
C CYS A 58 -2.24 9.15 0.42
N GLN A 59 -2.41 10.13 1.29
CA GLN A 59 -1.61 11.35 1.30
C GLN A 59 -0.11 11.04 1.52
N VAL A 60 0.21 10.20 2.51
CA VAL A 60 1.59 9.78 2.78
C VAL A 60 2.16 9.01 1.59
N LEU A 61 1.37 8.14 0.95
CA LEU A 61 1.77 7.40 -0.24
C LEU A 61 2.17 8.36 -1.38
N GLU A 62 1.34 9.35 -1.67
CA GLU A 62 1.61 10.36 -2.69
C GLU A 62 2.88 11.18 -2.37
N GLU A 63 3.05 11.59 -1.11
CA GLU A 63 4.26 12.26 -0.62
C GLU A 63 5.51 11.40 -0.85
N VAL A 64 5.48 10.13 -0.42
CA VAL A 64 6.61 9.21 -0.53
C VAL A 64 6.97 8.92 -1.99
N ILE A 65 5.98 8.71 -2.87
CA ILE A 65 6.21 8.48 -4.30
C ILE A 65 6.84 9.70 -4.95
N ARG A 66 6.32 10.89 -4.67
CA ARG A 66 6.84 12.16 -5.20
C ARG A 66 8.29 12.39 -4.78
N ASP A 67 8.60 12.18 -3.51
CA ASP A 67 9.95 12.41 -2.96
C ASP A 67 10.96 11.35 -3.39
N ASN A 68 10.50 10.23 -3.96
CA ASN A 68 11.32 9.12 -4.42
C ASN A 68 11.06 8.80 -5.89
N ALA A 69 10.92 9.85 -6.72
CA ALA A 69 10.72 9.74 -8.16
C ALA A 69 11.63 8.69 -8.83
N HIS A 70 11.09 8.00 -9.83
CA HIS A 70 11.73 6.90 -10.58
C HIS A 70 11.96 5.60 -9.79
N SER A 71 11.54 5.52 -8.53
CA SER A 71 11.52 4.25 -7.80
C SER A 71 10.33 3.40 -8.26
N GLN A 72 10.52 2.08 -8.33
CA GLN A 72 9.38 1.16 -8.39
C GLN A 72 8.62 1.20 -7.07
N VAL A 73 7.32 0.92 -7.08
CA VAL A 73 6.47 0.92 -5.88
C VAL A 73 5.85 -0.45 -5.72
N LEU A 74 5.93 -0.97 -4.49
CA LEU A 74 5.24 -2.17 -4.04
C LEU A 74 4.55 -1.86 -2.72
N LEU A 75 3.22 -1.91 -2.71
CA LEU A 75 2.42 -1.80 -1.49
C LEU A 75 1.90 -3.17 -1.15
N VAL A 76 2.06 -3.55 0.11
CA VAL A 76 1.51 -4.79 0.66
C VAL A 76 0.82 -4.48 1.98
N GLY A 77 -0.19 -5.24 2.34
CA GLY A 77 -0.84 -5.06 3.63
C GLY A 77 -2.26 -5.53 3.66
N ASP A 78 -2.84 -5.52 4.86
CA ASP A 78 -4.26 -5.77 5.09
C ASP A 78 -4.97 -4.43 5.21
N PHE A 79 -5.77 -4.11 4.19
CA PHE A 79 -6.50 -2.84 4.09
C PHE A 79 -7.90 -2.94 4.72
N ASN A 80 -8.40 -4.14 5.00
CA ASN A 80 -9.77 -4.38 5.44
C ASN A 80 -10.85 -3.62 4.62
N LEU A 81 -10.68 -3.56 3.29
CA LEU A 81 -11.63 -2.92 2.36
C LEU A 81 -12.44 -3.99 1.58
N PRO A 82 -13.51 -4.55 2.18
CA PRO A 82 -14.19 -5.71 1.61
C PRO A 82 -14.88 -5.43 0.28
N ARG A 83 -15.12 -4.16 -0.08
CA ARG A 83 -15.84 -3.73 -1.30
C ARG A 83 -14.96 -3.57 -2.53
N LEU A 84 -13.63 -3.56 -2.38
CA LEU A 84 -12.69 -3.23 -3.46
C LEU A 84 -12.83 -4.11 -4.71
N MET A 85 -13.25 -5.36 -4.56
CA MET A 85 -13.40 -6.32 -5.66
C MET A 85 -14.81 -6.91 -5.77
N THR A 86 -15.79 -6.28 -5.13
CA THR A 86 -17.19 -6.75 -5.18
C THR A 86 -17.92 -6.13 -6.36
N SER A 87 -19.03 -6.74 -6.78
CA SER A 87 -19.96 -6.12 -7.74
C SER A 87 -20.76 -4.96 -7.14
N LEU A 88 -20.63 -4.71 -5.84
CA LEU A 88 -21.28 -3.60 -5.17
C LEU A 88 -20.52 -2.29 -5.47
N PRO A 89 -21.23 -1.14 -5.45
CA PRO A 89 -20.57 0.15 -5.50
C PRO A 89 -19.51 0.29 -4.39
N PRO A 90 -18.32 0.86 -4.70
CA PRO A 90 -17.31 1.13 -3.69
C PRO A 90 -17.88 2.06 -2.62
N ASP A 91 -17.46 1.87 -1.37
CA ASP A 91 -17.67 2.88 -0.33
C ASP A 91 -16.63 4.00 -0.46
N ASN A 92 -16.81 5.08 0.30
CA ASN A 92 -15.93 6.25 0.24
C ASN A 92 -14.44 5.91 0.49
N GLN A 93 -14.16 4.89 1.32
CA GLN A 93 -12.79 4.47 1.60
C GLN A 93 -12.15 3.77 0.40
N THR A 94 -12.91 2.85 -0.19
CA THR A 94 -12.54 2.11 -1.39
C THR A 94 -12.36 3.05 -2.58
N GLU A 95 -13.31 3.97 -2.79
CA GLU A 95 -13.26 4.97 -3.85
C GLU A 95 -12.01 5.85 -3.71
N TYR A 96 -11.75 6.39 -2.50
CA TYR A 96 -10.57 7.22 -2.27
C TYR A 96 -9.27 6.49 -2.60
N LEU A 97 -9.13 5.23 -2.15
CA LEU A 97 -7.96 4.42 -2.48
C LEU A 97 -7.84 4.21 -3.99
N ILE A 98 -8.91 3.80 -4.69
CA ILE A 98 -8.89 3.58 -6.15
C ILE A 98 -8.42 4.85 -6.87
N HIS A 99 -8.93 6.01 -6.49
CA HIS A 99 -8.51 7.28 -7.07
C HIS A 99 -7.02 7.56 -6.86
N THR A 100 -6.50 7.41 -5.63
CA THR A 100 -5.07 7.59 -5.36
C THR A 100 -4.20 6.59 -6.12
N LEU A 101 -4.62 5.33 -6.22
CA LEU A 101 -3.89 4.31 -6.99
C LEU A 101 -3.83 4.69 -8.48
N ALA A 102 -4.95 5.13 -9.05
CA ALA A 102 -5.01 5.59 -10.44
C ALA A 102 -4.10 6.81 -10.67
N LEU A 103 -4.12 7.79 -9.77
CA LEU A 103 -3.25 8.98 -9.82
C LEU A 103 -1.77 8.59 -9.76
N CYS A 104 -1.42 7.57 -8.97
CA CYS A 104 -0.07 7.06 -8.82
C CYS A 104 0.34 6.02 -9.89
N ASN A 105 -0.54 5.71 -10.85
CA ASN A 105 -0.37 4.67 -11.86
C ASN A 105 -0.07 3.28 -11.26
N LEU A 106 -0.74 2.97 -10.16
CA LEU A 106 -0.60 1.72 -9.41
C LEU A 106 -1.79 0.79 -9.67
N TYR A 107 -1.50 -0.50 -9.72
CA TYR A 107 -2.45 -1.55 -10.05
C TYR A 107 -2.39 -2.65 -9.00
N GLN A 108 -3.55 -3.19 -8.66
CA GLN A 108 -3.65 -4.37 -7.82
C GLN A 108 -3.26 -5.62 -8.62
N TYR A 109 -2.42 -6.46 -8.03
CA TYR A 109 -1.89 -7.68 -8.62
C TYR A 109 -2.57 -8.95 -8.09
N ASN A 110 -2.88 -8.99 -6.80
CA ASN A 110 -3.49 -10.15 -6.20
C ASN A 110 -5.01 -10.11 -6.37
N THR A 111 -5.60 -11.27 -6.65
CA THR A 111 -7.05 -11.47 -6.78
C THR A 111 -7.56 -12.52 -5.80
N THR A 112 -6.75 -12.90 -4.81
CA THR A 112 -7.09 -13.95 -3.85
C THR A 112 -8.25 -13.48 -2.98
N LEU A 113 -9.43 -14.02 -3.26
CA LEU A 113 -10.62 -13.79 -2.49
C LEU A 113 -10.60 -14.62 -1.20
N THR A 114 -11.09 -14.04 -0.11
CA THR A 114 -11.48 -14.80 1.08
C THR A 114 -12.69 -15.71 0.75
N LEU A 115 -13.01 -16.64 1.66
CA LEU A 115 -14.15 -17.56 1.53
C LEU A 115 -15.51 -16.85 1.30
N ILE A 116 -15.61 -15.56 1.64
CA ILE A 116 -16.80 -14.73 1.47
C ILE A 116 -16.71 -13.76 0.28
N GLY A 117 -15.69 -13.89 -0.58
CA GLY A 117 -15.56 -13.09 -1.80
C GLY A 117 -14.97 -11.69 -1.60
N SER A 118 -14.37 -11.40 -0.44
CA SER A 118 -13.69 -10.12 -0.16
C SER A 118 -12.17 -10.26 -0.25
N THR A 119 -11.47 -9.21 -0.69
CA THR A 119 -10.00 -9.14 -0.68
C THR A 119 -9.58 -8.17 0.42
N LEU A 120 -8.90 -8.67 1.44
CA LEU A 120 -8.45 -7.86 2.59
C LEU A 120 -6.96 -7.52 2.46
N ASP A 121 -6.16 -8.53 2.14
CA ASP A 121 -4.76 -8.35 1.77
C ASP A 121 -4.65 -7.79 0.35
N LEU A 122 -3.91 -6.71 0.15
CA LEU A 122 -3.63 -6.15 -1.18
C LEU A 122 -2.14 -6.21 -1.49
N ILE A 123 -1.83 -6.53 -2.74
CA ILE A 123 -0.51 -6.42 -3.36
C ILE A 123 -0.67 -5.49 -4.55
N ILE A 124 -0.04 -4.33 -4.48
CA ILE A 124 -0.22 -3.24 -5.45
C ILE A 124 1.14 -2.77 -5.95
N GLY A 125 1.28 -2.47 -7.24
CA GLY A 125 2.50 -1.88 -7.79
C GLY A 125 2.30 -1.32 -9.20
N TYR A 126 3.37 -0.78 -9.81
CA TYR A 126 3.31 -0.33 -11.19
C TYR A 126 3.02 -1.47 -12.15
N HIS A 127 2.28 -1.20 -13.23
CA HIS A 127 2.10 -2.16 -14.32
C HIS A 127 3.44 -2.44 -15.00
N LEU A 128 3.91 -3.69 -14.95
CA LEU A 128 5.04 -4.13 -15.76
C LEU A 128 4.54 -4.34 -17.20
N SER A 129 4.66 -3.32 -18.04
CA SER A 129 4.63 -3.52 -19.49
C SER A 129 5.81 -4.42 -19.85
N ARG A 130 5.51 -5.67 -20.22
CA ARG A 130 6.49 -6.62 -20.76
C ARG A 130 7.04 -6.15 -22.09
#